data_AF-A0A2D8BPK0-F1
#
_entry.id   AF-A0A2D8BPK0-F1
#
_cell.length_a   1.000
_cell.length_b   1.000
_cell.length_c   1.000
_cell.angle_alpha   90.00
_cell.angle_beta   90.00
_cell.angle_gamma   90.00
#
_symmetry.space_group_name_H-M   'P 1'
#
loop_
_entity.id
_entity.type
_entity.pdbx_description
1 polymer ?
#
loop_
_entity_poly.entity_id
_entity_poly.type
_entity_poly.pdbx_seq_one_letter_code
_entity_poly.pdbx_strand_id
1 'polypeptide(L)'
;MENIVSDKNRLFTTVETKCHHLKVDENSDDIMKVWVKEPTWLQVEQALSVVMSLDAEEGSMGIDLNKMYRFMIENFVEKTEPSLSTVELLRLSPFVGAQLKNVLPNPFDDFLGDDTGN
;
A
#
# COMPACT_ATOMS: atom_id res chain seq x y z
N MET A 1 -8.84 -29.51 -22.23
CA MET A 1 -8.01 -28.64 -23.10
C MET A 1 -7.89 -27.32 -22.36
N GLU A 2 -6.68 -26.94 -21.96
CA GLU A 2 -6.45 -25.70 -21.21
C GLU A 2 -6.37 -24.52 -22.18
N ASN A 3 -7.00 -23.40 -21.83
CA ASN A 3 -6.93 -22.17 -22.62
C ASN A 3 -5.73 -21.36 -22.14
N ILE A 4 -4.64 -21.39 -22.91
CA ILE A 4 -3.45 -20.58 -22.64
C ILE A 4 -3.75 -19.12 -23.01
N VAL A 5 -3.41 -18.18 -22.11
CA VAL A 5 -3.54 -16.74 -22.36
C VAL A 5 -2.69 -16.34 -23.57
N SER A 6 -3.32 -15.79 -24.61
CA SER A 6 -2.65 -15.33 -25.83
C SER A 6 -2.23 -13.86 -25.78
N ASP A 7 -2.97 -13.03 -25.03
CA ASP A 7 -2.64 -11.62 -24.82
C ASP A 7 -1.82 -11.42 -23.55
N LYS A 8 -0.53 -11.14 -23.72
CA LYS A 8 0.42 -10.94 -22.62
C LYS A 8 0.12 -9.71 -21.78
N ASN A 9 -0.57 -8.69 -22.31
CA ASN A 9 -0.89 -7.49 -21.54
C ASN A 9 -1.79 -7.79 -20.35
N ARG A 10 -2.59 -8.85 -20.44
CA ARG A 10 -3.41 -9.35 -19.34
C ARG A 10 -2.61 -9.95 -18.17
N LEU A 11 -1.31 -10.18 -18.36
CA LEU A 11 -0.41 -10.72 -17.34
C LEU A 11 0.35 -9.63 -16.57
N PHE A 12 0.33 -8.39 -17.07
CA PHE A 12 1.04 -7.28 -16.45
C PHE A 12 0.07 -6.43 -15.67
N THR A 13 0.52 -5.96 -14.50
CA THR A 13 -0.16 -4.90 -13.78
C THR A 13 -0.31 -3.70 -14.72
N THR A 14 -1.56 -3.33 -14.99
CA THR A 14 -1.84 -2.09 -15.69
C THR A 14 -1.26 -0.94 -14.86
N VAL A 15 -0.56 0.00 -15.49
CA VAL A 15 -0.08 1.24 -14.81
C VAL A 15 -1.27 2.17 -14.54
N GLU A 16 -2.40 1.62 -14.13
CA GLU A 16 -3.62 2.34 -13.82
C GLU A 16 -3.52 2.81 -12.37
N THR A 17 -3.30 4.10 -12.25
CA THR A 17 -3.32 4.76 -10.95
C THR A 17 -4.75 5.12 -10.59
N LYS A 18 -5.24 4.59 -9.47
CA LYS A 18 -6.61 4.82 -9.01
C LYS A 18 -6.66 6.09 -8.16
N CYS A 19 -7.60 6.97 -8.48
CA CYS A 19 -7.90 8.14 -7.65
C CYS A 19 -8.83 7.76 -6.50
N HIS A 20 -8.44 8.09 -5.28
CA HIS A 20 -9.23 7.92 -4.07
C HIS A 20 -9.47 9.28 -3.41
N HIS A 21 -10.66 9.46 -2.84
CA HIS A 21 -11.03 10.66 -2.09
C HIS A 21 -11.05 10.33 -0.60
N LEU A 22 -10.24 11.03 0.19
CA LEU A 22 -10.22 10.92 1.64
C LEU A 22 -10.82 12.18 2.24
N LYS A 23 -11.72 12.03 3.21
CA LYS A 23 -12.25 13.16 3.97
C LYS A 23 -11.18 13.72 4.90
N VAL A 24 -11.12 15.04 5.05
CA VAL A 24 -10.20 15.71 5.98
C VAL A 24 -10.70 15.64 7.43
N ASP A 25 -12.02 15.63 7.63
CA ASP A 25 -12.70 15.51 8.92
C ASP A 25 -14.03 14.74 8.78
N GLU A 26 -14.59 14.22 9.87
CA GLU A 26 -15.88 13.51 9.88
C GLU A 26 -17.05 14.40 9.43
N ASN A 27 -17.00 15.69 9.79
CA ASN A 27 -18.09 16.64 9.61
C ASN A 27 -17.83 17.66 8.48
N SER A 28 -16.72 17.54 7.77
CA SER A 28 -16.39 18.41 6.63
C SER A 28 -16.65 17.72 5.29
N ASP A 29 -16.98 18.52 4.28
CA ASP A 29 -17.03 18.12 2.88
C ASP A 29 -15.66 18.24 2.18
N ASP A 30 -14.66 18.78 2.86
CA ASP A 30 -13.30 18.90 2.34
C ASP A 30 -12.67 17.52 2.12
N ILE A 31 -12.09 17.34 0.93
CA ILE A 31 -11.43 16.10 0.53
C ILE A 31 -9.97 16.33 0.15
N MET A 32 -9.13 15.36 0.49
CA MET A 32 -7.83 15.14 -0.13
C MET A 32 -7.98 14.04 -1.19
N LYS A 33 -7.42 14.24 -2.37
CA LYS A 33 -7.32 13.19 -3.39
C LYS A 33 -5.95 12.53 -3.32
N VAL A 34 -5.91 11.22 -3.50
CA VAL A 34 -4.67 10.45 -3.60
C VAL A 34 -4.75 9.52 -4.80
N TRP A 35 -3.65 9.43 -5.54
CA TRP A 35 -3.51 8.55 -6.69
C TRP A 35 -2.59 7.41 -6.30
N VAL A 36 -3.15 6.19 -6.21
CA VAL A 36 -2.43 5.00 -5.76
C VAL A 36 -2.23 4.05 -6.94
N LYS A 37 -0.98 3.64 -7.16
CA LYS A 37 -0.59 2.67 -8.20
C LYS A 37 -0.85 1.26 -7.71
N GLU A 38 -1.32 0.41 -8.59
CA GLU A 38 -1.36 -1.02 -8.35
C GLU A 38 0.08 -1.58 -8.26
N PRO A 39 0.41 -2.39 -7.23
CA PRO A 39 1.74 -2.96 -7.11
C PRO A 39 1.94 -4.08 -8.14
N THR A 40 3.17 -4.19 -8.63
CA THR A 40 3.61 -5.43 -9.29
C THR A 40 3.92 -6.50 -8.24
N TRP A 41 3.88 -7.79 -8.63
CA TRP A 41 4.26 -8.90 -7.76
C TRP A 41 5.62 -8.68 -7.07
N LEU A 42 6.65 -8.24 -7.81
CA LEU A 42 7.98 -7.99 -7.24
C LEU A 42 7.98 -6.87 -6.20
N GLN A 43 7.15 -5.84 -6.35
CA GLN A 43 7.08 -4.74 -5.38
C GLN A 43 6.38 -5.15 -4.08
N VAL A 44 5.46 -6.12 -4.13
CA VAL A 44 4.88 -6.74 -2.93
C VAL A 44 5.95 -7.50 -2.15
N GLU A 45 6.73 -8.34 -2.83
CA GLU A 45 7.87 -9.07 -2.22
C GLU A 45 8.90 -8.11 -1.61
N GLN A 46 9.22 -7.01 -2.31
CA GLN A 46 10.12 -5.98 -1.80
C GLN A 46 9.56 -5.31 -0.54
N ALA A 47 8.27 -4.94 -0.53
CA ALA A 47 7.63 -4.36 0.64
C ALA A 47 7.72 -5.30 1.86
N LEU A 48 7.46 -6.60 1.69
CA LEU A 48 7.62 -7.61 2.75
C LEU A 48 9.07 -7.67 3.27
N SER A 49 10.06 -7.70 2.38
CA SER A 49 11.47 -7.73 2.79
C SER A 49 11.91 -6.49 3.57
N VAL A 50 11.33 -5.31 3.25
CA VAL A 50 11.67 -4.04 3.91
C VAL A 50 11.19 -4.01 5.36
N VAL A 51 10.08 -4.70 5.64
CA VAL A 51 9.41 -4.68 6.95
C VAL A 51 9.84 -5.80 7.86
N MET A 52 10.27 -6.94 7.30
CA MET A 52 10.85 -8.04 8.05
C MET A 52 12.26 -7.69 8.49
N SER A 53 12.41 -7.21 9.73
CA SER A 53 13.72 -7.14 10.38
C SER A 53 13.97 -8.45 11.11
N LEU A 54 15.01 -9.17 10.69
CA LEU A 54 15.53 -10.31 11.44
C LEU A 54 16.35 -9.75 12.63
N ASP A 55 15.77 -9.78 13.82
CA ASP A 55 16.55 -9.57 15.05
C ASP A 55 17.29 -10.86 15.39
N ALA A 56 18.55 -10.93 14.94
CA ALA A 56 19.42 -12.09 15.11
C ALA A 56 19.69 -12.42 16.59
N GLU A 57 19.48 -11.46 17.50
CA GLU A 57 19.72 -11.63 18.94
C GLU A 57 18.53 -12.25 19.68
N GLU A 58 17.29 -11.97 19.26
CA GLU A 58 16.07 -12.41 19.97
C GLU A 58 15.39 -13.62 19.32
N GLY A 59 15.77 -13.97 18.08
CA GLY A 59 15.07 -15.01 17.31
C GLY A 59 13.60 -14.63 17.01
N SER A 60 13.24 -13.36 17.20
CA SER A 60 11.92 -12.80 16.96
C SER A 60 11.91 -12.11 15.58
N MET A 61 10.82 -12.28 14.84
CA MET A 61 10.59 -11.53 13.61
C MET A 61 9.91 -10.21 13.99
N GLY A 62 10.65 -9.11 13.90
CA GLY A 62 10.11 -7.76 14.09
C GLY A 62 9.48 -7.24 12.80
N ILE A 63 8.36 -6.52 12.93
CA ILE A 63 7.76 -5.77 11.82
C ILE A 63 7.99 -4.28 12.04
N ASP A 64 8.76 -3.65 11.17
CA ASP A 64 8.95 -2.19 11.18
C ASP A 64 7.86 -1.50 10.37
N LEU A 65 6.75 -1.17 11.05
CA LEU A 65 5.61 -0.50 10.43
C LEU A 65 5.95 0.91 9.89
N ASN A 66 6.96 1.59 10.45
CA ASN A 66 7.36 2.90 9.95
C ASN A 66 8.06 2.78 8.59
N LYS A 67 8.97 1.81 8.46
CA LYS A 67 9.58 1.49 7.15
C LYS A 67 8.54 1.03 6.15
N MET A 68 7.56 0.24 6.60
CA MET A 68 6.44 -0.17 5.76
C MET A 68 5.74 1.03 5.15
N TYR A 69 5.12 1.89 5.98
CA TYR A 69 4.29 2.98 5.46
C TYR A 69 5.10 3.98 4.63
N ARG A 70 6.36 4.23 4.99
CA ARG A 70 7.27 5.05 4.17
C ARG A 70 7.47 4.43 2.79
N PHE A 71 7.84 3.15 2.73
CA PHE A 71 8.03 2.44 1.47
C PHE A 71 6.75 2.47 0.63
N MET A 72 5.60 2.23 1.27
CA MET A 72 4.30 2.21 0.60
C MET A 72 3.96 3.57 -0.03
N ILE A 73 4.15 4.65 0.72
CA ILE A 73 3.88 5.99 0.22
C ILE A 73 4.85 6.35 -0.92
N GLU A 74 6.15 6.09 -0.76
CA GLU A 74 7.17 6.45 -1.75
C GLU A 74 7.01 5.70 -3.09
N ASN A 75 6.54 4.46 -3.06
CA ASN A 75 6.46 3.62 -4.26
C ASN A 75 5.08 3.62 -4.92
N PHE A 76 4.00 3.76 -4.14
CA PHE A 76 2.65 3.56 -4.66
C PHE A 76 1.81 4.83 -4.67
N VAL A 77 2.12 5.86 -3.87
CA VAL A 77 1.45 7.15 -4.00
C VAL A 77 2.10 7.94 -5.13
N GLU A 78 1.38 8.12 -6.23
CA GLU A 78 1.88 8.88 -7.38
C GLU A 78 1.83 10.38 -7.13
N LYS A 79 0.71 10.86 -6.59
CA LYS A 79 0.48 12.28 -6.30
C LYS A 79 -0.71 12.43 -5.35
N THR A 80 -0.84 13.64 -4.83
CA THR A 80 -1.96 14.07 -3.98
C THR A 80 -2.46 15.46 -4.38
N GLU A 81 -3.73 15.73 -4.09
CA GLU A 81 -4.31 17.07 -4.15
C GLU A 81 -5.02 17.35 -2.81
N PRO A 82 -4.54 18.31 -2.00
CA PRO A 82 -3.37 19.17 -2.21
C PRO A 82 -2.06 18.35 -2.34
N SER A 83 -1.06 18.92 -3.00
CA SER A 83 0.24 18.28 -3.19
C SER A 83 1.00 18.18 -1.88
N LEU A 84 1.18 16.96 -1.38
CA LEU A 84 1.91 16.64 -0.15
C LEU A 84 3.15 15.80 -0.48
N SER A 85 4.25 16.10 0.20
CA SER A 85 5.45 15.26 0.22
C SER A 85 5.23 13.99 1.06
N THR A 86 6.09 12.98 0.89
CA THR A 86 6.09 11.77 1.74
C THR A 86 6.13 12.09 3.22
N VAL A 87 6.93 13.08 3.64
CA VAL A 87 7.05 13.47 5.05
C VAL A 87 5.75 14.08 5.56
N GLU A 88 5.04 14.86 4.75
CA GLU A 88 3.73 15.42 5.10
C GLU A 88 2.66 14.33 5.16
N LEU A 89 2.68 13.35 4.24
CA LEU A 89 1.76 12.21 4.26
C LEU A 89 1.93 11.34 5.52
N LEU A 90 3.16 11.15 5.99
CA LEU A 90 3.43 10.45 7.25
C LEU A 90 2.97 11.22 8.51
N ARG A 91 2.61 12.51 8.35
CA ARG A 91 2.16 13.39 9.44
C ARG A 91 0.67 13.72 9.35
N LEU A 92 -0.07 13.02 8.49
CA LEU A 92 -1.53 13.15 8.41
C LEU A 92 -2.17 12.89 9.77
N SER A 93 -3.33 13.51 10.00
CA SER A 93 -4.11 13.21 11.20
C SER A 93 -4.49 11.72 11.24
N PRO A 94 -4.73 11.13 12.42
CA PRO A 94 -5.14 9.73 12.51
C PRO A 94 -6.37 9.40 11.66
N PHE A 95 -7.31 10.34 11.55
CA PHE A 95 -8.53 10.20 10.73
C PHE A 95 -8.23 10.04 9.24
N VAL A 96 -7.39 10.91 8.67
CA VAL A 96 -7.00 10.84 7.25
C VAL A 96 -6.06 9.65 7.02
N GLY A 97 -5.13 9.41 7.95
CA GLY A 97 -4.19 8.29 7.88
C GLY A 97 -4.87 6.92 7.87
N ALA A 98 -5.95 6.74 8.66
CA ALA A 98 -6.74 5.52 8.64
C ALA A 98 -7.40 5.26 7.28
N GLN A 99 -7.92 6.31 6.64
CA GLN A 99 -8.47 6.21 5.28
C GLN A 99 -7.37 5.91 4.25
N LEU A 100 -6.19 6.52 4.39
CA LEU A 100 -5.05 6.28 3.50
C LEU A 100 -4.59 4.82 3.60
N LYS A 101 -4.53 4.26 4.82
CA LYS A 101 -4.20 2.85 5.05
C LYS A 101 -5.12 1.89 4.29
N ASN A 102 -6.41 2.22 4.17
CA ASN A 102 -7.40 1.37 3.49
C ASN A 102 -7.27 1.37 1.96
N VAL A 103 -6.56 2.36 1.39
CA VAL A 103 -6.39 2.49 -0.07
C VAL A 103 -4.97 2.18 -0.51
N LEU A 104 -4.00 2.21 0.40
CA LEU A 104 -2.66 1.71 0.14
C LEU A 104 -2.70 0.18 -0.01
N PRO A 105 -1.85 -0.40 -0.87
CA PRO A 105 -1.71 -1.85 -0.91
C PRO A 105 -1.23 -2.37 0.45
N ASN A 106 -1.63 -3.57 0.85
CA ASN A 106 -1.15 -4.18 2.08
C ASN A 106 -0.27 -5.39 1.71
N PRO A 107 1.05 -5.33 1.96
CA PRO A 107 1.94 -6.43 1.61
C PRO A 107 1.65 -7.71 2.40
N PHE A 108 0.89 -7.61 3.49
CA PHE A 108 0.49 -8.75 4.31
C PHE A 108 -0.86 -9.35 3.94
N ASP A 109 -1.60 -8.83 2.95
CA ASP A 109 -2.91 -9.40 2.61
C ASP A 109 -2.80 -10.89 2.22
N ASP A 110 -1.74 -11.26 1.48
CA ASP A 110 -1.46 -12.64 1.12
C ASP A 110 -0.97 -13.49 2.31
N PHE A 111 -0.34 -12.87 3.31
CA PHE A 111 0.19 -13.55 4.51
C PHE A 111 -0.88 -13.76 5.60
N LEU A 112 -1.81 -12.83 5.72
CA LEU A 112 -2.91 -12.84 6.70
C LEU A 112 -4.16 -13.55 6.16
N GLY A 113 -4.21 -13.77 4.84
CA GLY A 113 -5.33 -14.40 4.14
C GLY A 113 -5.44 -15.92 4.32
N ASP A 114 -4.39 -16.60 4.81
CA ASP A 114 -4.40 -18.07 4.97
C ASP A 114 -5.00 -18.55 6.30
N ASP A 115 -5.40 -17.64 7.20
CA ASP A 115 -6.04 -17.99 8.49
C ASP A 115 -7.59 -18.02 8.43
N THR A 116 -8.17 -17.99 7.23
CA THR A 116 -9.62 -18.22 7.02
C THR A 116 -9.92 -19.34 6.02
N GLY A 117 -9.05 -20.34 5.95
CA GLY A 117 -9.15 -21.48 5.02
C GLY A 117 -9.34 -22.85 5.67
N ASN A 118 -10.55 -23.10 6.19
CA ASN A 118 -11.23 -24.40 6.30
C ASN A 118 -10.80 -25.42 7.38
#